data_AF-A0AAV0T0H0-F1
#
_entry.id   AF-A0AAV0T0H0-F1
#
_cell.length_a   1.000
_cell.length_b   1.000
_cell.length_c   1.000
_cell.angle_alpha   90.00
_cell.angle_beta   90.00
_cell.angle_gamma   90.00
#
_symmetry.space_group_name_H-M   'P 1'
#
loop_
_entity.id
_entity.type
_entity.pdbx_description
1 polymer ?
#
loop_
_entity_poly.entity_id
_entity_poly.type
_entity_poly.pdbx_seq_one_letter_code
_entity_poly.pdbx_strand_id
1 'polypeptide(L)'
;MTAIPVDLLQGEWPCQREIDLLTRTQTAHQELSSRLQSMTRELRGERYYPLQVETKQLRVRVYHTYVPPVEASETTQATLGRWTLKMEGIDAVAGQPSIVKFSSYFRKVSIELDPHLYSEHVIEWTSYQKTNHDVDGLEITRTGSTAHTVKIKLLPAQTPERFTISPELEAAIGQYIGPAKAYTKQDIVLAMWEYIKLRNLIKEDDCRVVICDKRMVQMLKCVSLPFTSIIVALKQHLTPISTIDLEYTLNLTAACESELLEEQFFDVSVAATSELDRTRARVLKQIEELQQDQEKEIALLKEQELDILERLQMYTRKKEWMTQFAQDPCGFMVDVKKSQLADEEILIAETQLDECSIPRPQQFTQPWVREVIGDLLTSRPAK
;
A
#
# COMPACT_ATOMS: atom_id res chain seq x y z
N MET A 1 69.58 22.23 -1.56
CA MET A 1 68.61 21.40 -0.81
C MET A 1 67.70 22.38 -0.08
N THR A 2 66.54 22.67 -0.66
CA THR A 2 65.55 23.58 -0.06
C THR A 2 65.03 22.94 1.21
N ALA A 3 65.32 23.58 2.35
CA ALA A 3 64.83 23.15 3.65
C ALA A 3 63.31 23.06 3.61
N ILE A 4 62.78 21.95 4.14
CA ILE A 4 61.34 21.73 4.31
C ILE A 4 60.81 22.91 5.14
N PRO A 5 59.77 23.64 4.70
CA PRO A 5 59.18 24.75 5.44
C PRO A 5 58.88 24.32 6.88
N VAL A 6 59.31 25.11 7.87
CA VAL A 6 59.15 24.80 9.30
C VAL A 6 57.66 24.62 9.67
N ASP A 7 56.77 25.26 8.91
CA ASP A 7 55.32 25.14 9.03
C ASP A 7 54.80 23.72 8.77
N LEU A 8 55.52 22.90 7.99
CA LEU A 8 55.18 21.48 7.77
C LEU A 8 55.59 20.58 8.94
N LEU A 9 56.51 21.03 9.80
CA LEU A 9 57.01 20.27 10.95
C LEU A 9 56.23 20.55 12.24
N GLN A 10 55.52 21.69 12.32
CA GLN A 10 54.77 22.10 13.51
C GLN A 10 53.32 22.55 13.24
N GLY A 11 52.84 22.54 12.00
CA GLY A 11 51.52 23.01 11.65
C GLY A 11 50.41 22.03 12.05
N GLU A 12 49.63 22.39 13.08
CA GLU A 12 48.24 21.99 13.15
C GLU A 12 47.57 22.42 11.84
N TRP A 13 47.29 21.46 10.96
CA TRP A 13 46.48 21.75 9.78
C TRP A 13 45.10 22.18 10.29
N PRO A 14 44.62 23.41 10.00
CA PRO A 14 43.36 23.91 10.52
C PRO A 14 42.18 23.32 9.75
N CYS A 15 42.15 21.99 9.58
CA CYS A 15 41.07 21.25 8.92
C CYS A 15 39.79 21.21 9.77
N GLN A 16 39.83 21.73 11.00
CA GLN A 16 38.69 21.75 11.90
C GLN A 16 37.49 22.46 11.27
N ARG A 17 37.73 23.54 10.51
CA ARG A 17 36.65 24.27 9.83
C ARG A 17 35.99 23.41 8.75
N GLU A 18 36.78 22.70 7.95
CA GLU A 18 36.30 21.80 6.89
C GLU A 18 35.57 20.59 7.47
N ILE A 19 36.06 20.02 8.57
CA ILE A 19 35.41 18.93 9.30
C ILE A 19 34.07 19.40 9.88
N ASP A 20 34.03 20.58 10.49
CA ASP A 20 32.80 21.17 11.02
C ASP A 20 31.79 21.44 9.89
N LEU A 21 32.25 21.93 8.73
CA LEU A 21 31.41 22.11 7.55
C LEU A 21 30.85 20.79 7.03
N LEU A 22 31.68 19.75 6.92
CA LEU A 22 31.26 18.42 6.48
C LEU A 22 30.20 17.82 7.42
N THR A 23 30.42 17.94 8.73
CA THR A 23 29.47 17.50 9.76
C THR A 23 28.13 18.25 9.65
N ARG A 24 28.16 19.57 9.41
CA ARG A 24 26.95 20.37 9.17
C ARG A 24 26.23 19.98 7.89
N THR A 25 26.95 19.68 6.81
CA THR A 25 26.33 19.22 5.57
C THR A 25 25.70 17.83 5.72
N GLN A 26 26.33 16.93 6.47
CA GLN A 26 25.80 15.60 6.72
C GLN A 26 24.53 15.64 7.56
N THR A 27 24.51 16.46 8.63
CA THR A 27 23.32 16.67 9.46
C THR A 27 22.18 17.29 8.66
N ALA A 28 22.44 18.33 7.87
CA ALA A 28 21.44 18.92 6.99
C ALA A 28 20.89 17.91 5.95
N HIS A 29 21.75 17.06 5.39
CA HIS A 29 21.33 16.00 4.46
C HIS A 29 20.42 14.96 5.14
N GLN A 30 20.73 14.54 6.36
CA GLN A 30 19.92 13.62 7.15
C GLN A 30 18.54 14.22 7.48
N GLU A 31 18.51 15.50 7.89
CA GLU A 31 17.28 16.22 8.16
C GLU A 31 16.40 16.33 6.91
N LEU A 32 16.97 16.73 5.77
CA LEU A 32 16.24 16.80 4.50
C LEU A 32 15.71 15.43 4.07
N SER A 33 16.52 14.38 4.17
CA SER A 33 16.13 13.02 3.84
C SER A 33 14.97 12.52 4.71
N SER A 34 15.05 12.75 6.02
CA SER A 34 13.97 12.37 6.95
C SER A 34 12.67 13.14 6.68
N ARG A 35 12.78 14.44 6.35
CA ARG A 35 11.63 15.28 6.01
C ARG A 35 10.97 14.85 4.71
N LEU A 36 11.77 14.56 3.67
CA LEU A 36 11.27 14.02 2.41
C LEU A 36 10.54 12.70 2.63
N GLN A 37 11.13 11.77 3.40
CA GLN A 37 10.47 10.50 3.73
C GLN A 37 9.16 10.72 4.48
N SER A 38 9.11 11.62 5.46
CA SER A 38 7.86 11.95 6.18
C SER A 38 6.79 12.49 5.23
N MET A 39 7.16 13.45 4.38
CA MET A 39 6.24 14.03 3.40
C MET A 39 5.76 13.00 2.38
N THR A 40 6.63 12.11 1.90
CA THR A 40 6.23 11.02 1.00
C THR A 40 5.26 10.05 1.69
N ARG A 41 5.46 9.71 2.96
CA ARG A 41 4.52 8.86 3.72
C ARG A 41 3.17 9.54 3.95
N GLU A 42 3.18 10.84 4.25
CA GLU A 42 1.96 11.65 4.35
C GLU A 42 1.21 11.68 3.01
N LEU A 43 1.94 11.89 1.91
CA LEU A 43 1.41 11.77 0.54
C LEU A 43 0.98 10.35 0.19
N ARG A 44 1.42 9.28 0.86
CA ARG A 44 0.86 7.93 0.67
C ARG A 44 -0.40 7.67 1.50
N GLY A 45 -0.66 8.51 2.49
CA GLY A 45 -1.86 8.43 3.32
C GLY A 45 -1.69 7.47 4.49
N GLU A 46 -0.45 7.05 4.75
CA GLU A 46 -0.09 6.16 5.86
C GLU A 46 -0.34 6.79 7.24
N ARG A 47 -0.71 8.08 7.30
CA ARG A 47 -0.80 8.88 8.52
C ARG A 47 -2.20 9.38 8.90
N TYR A 48 -3.22 9.29 8.05
CA TYR A 48 -4.50 9.95 8.35
C TYR A 48 -5.72 9.08 8.05
N TYR A 49 -6.65 9.14 9.01
CA TYR A 49 -8.06 8.73 8.99
C TYR A 49 -8.74 8.90 7.62
N PRO A 50 -9.79 8.12 7.35
CA PRO A 50 -10.46 8.07 6.06
C PRO A 50 -10.77 9.48 5.54
N LEU A 51 -10.16 9.83 4.42
CA LEU A 51 -10.44 11.08 3.72
C LEU A 51 -11.94 11.14 3.40
N GLN A 52 -12.56 12.28 3.71
CA GLN A 52 -13.93 12.55 3.30
C GLN A 52 -14.00 12.51 1.78
N VAL A 53 -14.85 11.64 1.26
CA VAL A 53 -15.06 11.50 -0.19
C VAL A 53 -15.87 12.71 -0.63
N GLU A 54 -15.32 13.50 -1.54
CA GLU A 54 -16.09 14.50 -2.25
C GLU A 54 -17.20 13.78 -3.03
N THR A 55 -18.46 14.10 -2.73
CA THR A 55 -19.60 13.54 -3.45
C THR A 55 -20.07 14.53 -4.50
N LYS A 56 -20.35 14.05 -5.71
CA LYS A 56 -20.96 14.84 -6.78
C LYS A 56 -22.35 14.30 -7.07
N GLN A 57 -23.27 15.19 -7.47
CA GLN A 57 -24.58 14.79 -7.98
C GLN A 57 -24.45 14.44 -9.47
N LEU A 58 -24.70 13.18 -9.80
CA LEU A 58 -24.80 12.66 -11.15
C LEU A 58 -26.27 12.49 -11.49
N ARG A 59 -26.72 13.08 -12.60
CA ARG A 59 -28.07 12.89 -13.11
C ARG A 59 -28.09 11.70 -14.06
N VAL A 60 -28.74 10.61 -13.65
CA VAL A 60 -28.95 9.43 -14.49
C VAL A 60 -30.21 9.63 -15.31
N ARG A 61 -30.06 9.72 -16.63
CA ARG A 61 -31.16 9.80 -17.60
C ARG A 61 -31.53 8.37 -18.01
N VAL A 62 -32.78 7.99 -17.78
CA VAL A 62 -33.33 6.67 -18.14
C VAL A 62 -34.47 6.88 -19.12
N TYR A 63 -34.41 6.23 -20.27
CA TYR A 63 -35.43 6.32 -21.30
C TYR A 63 -35.54 5.03 -22.08
N HIS A 64 -36.71 4.80 -22.70
CA HIS A 64 -36.91 3.64 -23.55
C HIS A 64 -37.44 4.02 -24.93
N THR A 65 -37.10 3.19 -25.90
CA THR A 65 -37.66 3.22 -27.24
C THR A 65 -38.40 1.90 -27.49
N TYR A 66 -39.47 1.93 -28.27
CA TYR A 66 -40.26 0.75 -28.58
C TYR A 66 -40.51 0.68 -30.08
N VAL A 67 -40.14 -0.44 -30.68
CA VAL A 67 -40.46 -0.79 -32.05
C VAL A 67 -41.67 -1.73 -32.01
N PRO A 68 -42.85 -1.30 -32.49
CA PRO A 68 -44.05 -2.12 -32.47
C PRO A 68 -43.91 -3.36 -33.38
N PRO A 69 -44.66 -4.44 -33.11
CA PRO A 69 -44.68 -5.60 -33.97
C PRO A 69 -45.24 -5.25 -35.35
N VAL A 70 -44.58 -5.72 -36.41
CA VAL A 70 -45.08 -5.58 -37.79
C VAL A 70 -45.77 -6.89 -38.18
N GLU A 71 -47.05 -6.80 -38.55
CA GLU A 71 -47.80 -7.93 -39.08
C GLU A 71 -47.23 -8.36 -40.44
N ALA A 72 -47.26 -9.68 -40.73
CA ALA A 72 -46.68 -10.21 -41.97
C ALA A 72 -47.39 -9.66 -43.21
N SER A 73 -46.60 -9.11 -44.14
CA SER A 73 -47.01 -8.70 -45.49
C SER A 73 -46.37 -9.63 -46.52
N GLU A 74 -46.86 -9.65 -47.76
CA GLU A 74 -46.40 -10.54 -48.85
C GLU A 74 -44.87 -10.46 -49.14
N THR A 75 -44.16 -9.45 -48.62
CA THR A 75 -42.71 -9.25 -48.79
C THR A 75 -41.90 -9.18 -47.48
N THR A 76 -42.52 -9.28 -46.29
CA THR A 76 -41.82 -9.09 -44.99
C THR A 76 -42.26 -10.09 -43.92
N GLN A 77 -41.30 -10.71 -43.24
CA GLN A 77 -41.55 -11.66 -42.13
C GLN A 77 -42.11 -10.93 -40.89
N ALA A 78 -43.04 -11.58 -40.17
CA ALA A 78 -43.59 -11.05 -38.92
C ALA A 78 -42.49 -10.84 -37.87
N THR A 79 -42.46 -9.65 -37.27
CA THR A 79 -41.50 -9.32 -36.20
C THR A 79 -42.23 -9.08 -34.88
N LEU A 80 -41.64 -9.59 -33.79
CA LEU A 80 -42.14 -9.33 -32.44
C LEU A 80 -41.79 -7.90 -32.02
N GLY A 81 -42.67 -7.27 -31.24
CA GLY A 81 -42.42 -5.96 -30.65
C GLY A 81 -41.15 -5.99 -29.80
N ARG A 82 -40.30 -4.97 -29.95
CA ARG A 82 -38.98 -4.90 -29.32
C ARG A 82 -38.83 -3.57 -28.63
N TRP A 83 -38.49 -3.61 -27.36
CA TRP A 83 -38.18 -2.42 -26.58
C TRP A 83 -36.70 -2.38 -26.23
N THR A 84 -36.18 -1.17 -26.13
CA THR A 84 -34.79 -0.87 -25.81
C THR A 84 -34.75 0.17 -24.69
N LEU A 85 -34.24 -0.20 -23.51
CA LEU A 85 -34.03 0.68 -22.38
C LEU A 85 -32.59 1.19 -22.40
N LYS A 86 -32.41 2.51 -22.28
CA LYS A 86 -31.11 3.20 -22.25
C LYS A 86 -30.94 3.98 -20.96
N MET A 87 -29.73 3.93 -20.41
CA MET A 87 -29.33 4.67 -19.22
C MET A 87 -28.04 5.43 -19.48
N GLU A 88 -28.02 6.73 -19.22
CA GLU A 88 -26.91 7.64 -19.50
C GLU A 88 -26.59 8.52 -18.26
N GLY A 89 -25.32 8.84 -18.06
CA GLY A 89 -24.86 9.72 -16.98
C GLY A 89 -24.61 11.16 -17.46
N ILE A 90 -25.36 12.11 -16.91
CA ILE A 90 -25.24 13.55 -17.21
C ILE A 90 -24.78 14.27 -15.94
N ASP A 91 -23.89 15.26 -16.08
CA ASP A 91 -23.54 16.11 -14.95
C ASP A 91 -24.73 17.01 -14.59
N ALA A 92 -25.22 16.91 -13.34
CA ALA A 92 -26.40 17.64 -12.88
C ALA A 92 -26.21 19.17 -12.95
N VAL A 93 -24.98 19.66 -12.88
CA VAL A 93 -24.66 21.10 -12.87
C VAL A 93 -24.48 21.67 -14.29
N ALA A 94 -23.90 20.90 -15.20
CA ALA A 94 -23.56 21.37 -16.54
C ALA A 94 -24.62 21.08 -17.60
N GLY A 95 -25.55 20.13 -17.35
CA GLY A 95 -26.53 19.68 -18.35
C GLY A 95 -25.90 19.03 -19.59
N GLN A 96 -24.61 18.71 -19.51
CA GLN A 96 -23.78 18.11 -20.55
C GLN A 96 -23.38 16.69 -20.14
N PRO A 97 -23.06 15.80 -21.11
CA PRO A 97 -22.52 14.48 -20.80
C PRO A 97 -21.31 14.61 -19.87
N SER A 98 -21.28 13.77 -18.83
CA SER A 98 -20.22 13.83 -17.82
C SER A 98 -18.85 13.61 -18.48
N ILE A 99 -17.83 14.37 -18.07
CA ILE A 99 -16.44 14.18 -18.56
C ILE A 99 -15.94 12.77 -18.20
N VAL A 100 -16.42 12.22 -17.09
CA VAL A 100 -16.13 10.86 -16.63
C VAL A 100 -17.23 9.93 -17.12
N LYS A 101 -16.83 8.78 -17.68
CA LYS A 101 -17.74 7.76 -18.24
C LYS A 101 -18.73 7.25 -17.19
N PHE A 102 -19.97 6.95 -17.61
CA PHE A 102 -21.00 6.39 -16.73
C PHE A 102 -20.53 5.11 -16.03
N SER A 103 -19.83 4.22 -16.76
CA SER A 103 -19.27 2.98 -16.21
C SER A 103 -18.23 3.18 -15.12
N SER A 104 -17.59 4.36 -15.02
CA SER A 104 -16.60 4.64 -13.99
C SER A 104 -17.23 4.97 -12.64
N TYR A 105 -18.50 5.39 -12.60
CA TYR A 105 -19.21 5.72 -11.37
C TYR A 105 -19.85 4.52 -10.68
N PHE A 106 -20.06 3.41 -11.39
CA PHE A 106 -20.77 2.23 -10.88
C PHE A 106 -19.94 0.96 -11.07
N ARG A 107 -19.86 0.15 -10.01
CA ARG A 107 -19.20 -1.16 -10.00
C ARG A 107 -20.10 -2.24 -10.58
N LYS A 108 -21.39 -2.18 -10.30
CA LYS A 108 -22.40 -3.13 -10.74
C LYS A 108 -23.72 -2.43 -10.98
N VAL A 109 -24.42 -2.83 -12.03
CA VAL A 109 -25.79 -2.40 -12.31
C VAL A 109 -26.63 -3.65 -12.50
N SER A 110 -27.68 -3.80 -11.70
CA SER A 110 -28.65 -4.90 -11.81
C SER A 110 -30.00 -4.33 -12.24
N ILE A 111 -30.57 -4.88 -13.30
CA ILE A 111 -31.89 -4.54 -13.81
C ILE A 111 -32.80 -5.74 -13.60
N GLU A 112 -33.80 -5.56 -12.73
CA GLU A 112 -34.81 -6.55 -12.40
C GLU A 112 -36.10 -6.21 -13.14
N LEU A 113 -36.45 -7.05 -14.10
CA LEU A 113 -37.71 -7.06 -14.85
C LEU A 113 -38.77 -7.88 -14.09
N ASP A 114 -40.02 -7.85 -14.55
CA ASP A 114 -41.10 -8.66 -13.98
C ASP A 114 -40.84 -10.17 -14.20
N PRO A 115 -40.70 -10.98 -13.13
CA PRO A 115 -40.49 -12.42 -13.23
C PRO A 115 -41.63 -13.17 -13.93
N HIS A 116 -42.84 -12.60 -13.98
CA HIS A 116 -43.98 -13.21 -14.65
C HIS A 116 -43.92 -13.07 -16.18
N LEU A 117 -43.17 -12.08 -16.68
CA LEU A 117 -43.05 -11.78 -18.11
C LEU A 117 -41.76 -12.34 -18.72
N TYR A 118 -40.68 -12.45 -17.95
CA TYR A 118 -39.36 -12.86 -18.44
C TYR A 118 -38.75 -13.96 -17.59
N SER A 119 -38.31 -15.06 -18.22
CA SER A 119 -37.53 -16.11 -17.55
C SER A 119 -36.17 -15.58 -17.06
N GLU A 120 -35.50 -14.78 -17.89
CA GLU A 120 -34.30 -14.00 -17.51
C GLU A 120 -34.71 -12.60 -17.03
N HIS A 121 -35.29 -12.55 -15.84
CA HIS A 121 -35.76 -11.29 -15.26
C HIS A 121 -34.66 -10.44 -14.64
N VAL A 122 -33.48 -10.99 -14.32
CA VAL A 122 -32.35 -10.22 -13.77
C VAL A 122 -31.23 -10.10 -14.80
N ILE A 123 -30.88 -8.87 -15.14
CA ILE A 123 -29.78 -8.56 -16.05
C ILE A 123 -28.71 -7.82 -15.24
N GLU A 124 -27.48 -8.34 -15.25
CA GLU A 124 -26.38 -7.78 -14.47
C GLU A 124 -25.24 -7.31 -15.36
N TRP A 125 -24.82 -6.08 -15.15
CA TRP A 125 -23.59 -5.52 -15.70
C TRP A 125 -22.59 -5.29 -14.57
N THR A 126 -21.31 -5.59 -14.82
CA THR A 126 -20.23 -5.35 -13.85
C THR A 126 -19.03 -4.69 -14.51
N SER A 127 -18.40 -3.76 -13.81
CA SER A 127 -17.25 -3.02 -14.32
C SER A 127 -15.95 -3.84 -14.39
N TYR A 128 -15.95 -5.12 -13.96
CA TYR A 128 -14.79 -6.02 -14.03
C TYR A 128 -14.70 -6.82 -15.33
N GLN A 129 -15.74 -6.81 -16.16
CA GLN A 129 -15.76 -7.54 -17.42
C GLN A 129 -14.95 -6.78 -18.47
N LYS A 130 -13.84 -7.39 -18.92
CA LYS A 130 -12.86 -6.82 -19.86
C LYS A 130 -13.42 -6.28 -21.17
N THR A 131 -14.60 -6.75 -21.59
CA THR A 131 -15.23 -6.41 -22.86
C THR A 131 -16.00 -5.09 -22.85
N ASN A 132 -16.36 -4.55 -21.66
CA ASN A 132 -17.27 -3.40 -21.51
C ASN A 132 -16.73 -2.33 -20.55
N HIS A 133 -15.41 -2.05 -20.59
CA HIS A 133 -14.84 -0.93 -19.86
C HIS A 133 -15.07 0.38 -20.62
N ASP A 134 -15.32 1.47 -19.90
CA ASP A 134 -15.42 2.86 -20.41
C ASP A 134 -16.61 3.17 -21.34
N VAL A 135 -17.81 2.77 -20.92
CA VAL A 135 -19.06 3.09 -21.63
C VAL A 135 -19.80 4.30 -21.01
N ASP A 136 -20.33 5.16 -21.87
CA ASP A 136 -21.12 6.36 -21.49
C ASP A 136 -22.57 6.02 -21.10
N GLY A 137 -23.07 4.86 -21.51
CA GLY A 137 -24.41 4.41 -21.19
C GLY A 137 -24.56 2.90 -21.31
N LEU A 138 -25.62 2.38 -20.70
CA LEU A 138 -26.00 0.98 -20.77
C LEU A 138 -27.31 0.85 -21.55
N GLU A 139 -27.33 -0.09 -22.48
CA GLU A 139 -28.49 -0.38 -23.32
C GLU A 139 -28.91 -1.85 -23.15
N ILE A 140 -30.19 -2.07 -22.93
CA ILE A 140 -30.79 -3.41 -22.89
C ILE A 140 -31.93 -3.46 -23.90
N THR A 141 -31.92 -4.49 -24.74
CA THR A 141 -32.97 -4.74 -25.71
C THR A 141 -33.62 -6.09 -25.46
N ARG A 142 -34.96 -6.12 -25.37
CA ARG A 142 -35.75 -7.34 -25.20
C ARG A 142 -37.02 -7.28 -26.06
N THR A 143 -37.62 -8.43 -26.32
CA THR A 143 -38.90 -8.56 -27.02
C THR A 143 -40.04 -8.58 -26.02
N GLY A 144 -41.10 -7.82 -26.27
CA GLY A 144 -42.27 -7.74 -25.39
C GLY A 144 -43.14 -6.53 -25.72
N SER A 145 -44.43 -6.61 -25.39
CA SER A 145 -45.43 -5.57 -25.67
C SER A 145 -46.24 -5.15 -24.45
N THR A 146 -45.94 -5.71 -23.27
CA THR A 146 -46.65 -5.45 -22.02
C THR A 146 -45.93 -4.40 -21.18
N ALA A 147 -46.66 -3.38 -20.74
CA ALA A 147 -46.15 -2.40 -19.79
C ALA A 147 -45.87 -3.04 -18.43
N HIS A 148 -44.72 -2.73 -17.83
CA HIS A 148 -44.30 -3.26 -16.52
C HIS A 148 -43.26 -2.36 -15.87
N THR A 149 -43.11 -2.48 -14.55
CA THR A 149 -42.12 -1.72 -13.78
C THR A 149 -40.78 -2.46 -13.75
N VAL A 150 -39.71 -1.72 -13.98
CA VAL A 150 -38.31 -2.16 -13.95
C VAL A 150 -37.64 -1.58 -12.73
N LYS A 151 -36.98 -2.43 -11.94
CA LYS A 151 -36.18 -2.01 -10.79
C LYS A 151 -34.71 -2.00 -11.17
N ILE A 152 -34.07 -0.84 -11.07
CA ILE A 152 -32.68 -0.62 -11.44
C ILE A 152 -31.89 -0.41 -10.15
N LYS A 153 -30.98 -1.33 -9.82
CA LYS A 153 -30.09 -1.24 -8.66
C LYS A 153 -28.69 -0.86 -9.12
N LEU A 154 -28.22 0.32 -8.70
CA LEU A 154 -26.91 0.86 -9.03
C LEU A 154 -25.98 0.71 -7.83
N LEU A 155 -24.89 -0.04 -7.97
CA LEU A 155 -23.84 -0.16 -6.97
C LEU A 155 -22.69 0.80 -7.33
N PRO A 156 -22.41 1.86 -6.54
CA PRO A 156 -21.33 2.80 -6.83
C PRO A 156 -19.95 2.13 -6.89
N ALA A 157 -19.10 2.62 -7.80
CA ALA A 157 -17.68 2.28 -7.83
C ALA A 157 -16.95 3.12 -6.79
N GLN A 158 -16.31 2.44 -5.84
CA GLN A 158 -15.45 3.09 -4.86
C GLN A 158 -14.10 2.39 -4.85
N THR A 159 -13.06 3.16 -5.15
CA THR A 159 -11.67 2.70 -5.17
C THR A 159 -10.89 3.61 -4.21
N PRO A 160 -10.43 3.11 -3.06
CA PRO A 160 -10.54 1.75 -2.53
C PRO A 160 -11.97 1.34 -2.12
N GLU A 161 -12.22 0.03 -2.05
CA GLU A 161 -13.51 -0.54 -1.65
C GLU A 161 -13.86 -0.13 -0.21
N ARG A 162 -15.07 0.41 -0.02
CA ARG A 162 -15.56 0.87 1.29
C ARG A 162 -16.76 0.05 1.75
N PHE A 163 -16.91 0.02 3.07
CA PHE A 163 -17.90 -0.77 3.79
C PHE A 163 -18.63 0.12 4.79
N THR A 164 -19.91 -0.16 4.98
CA THR A 164 -20.63 0.26 6.17
C THR A 164 -20.32 -0.73 7.30
N ILE A 165 -20.20 -0.23 8.51
CA ILE A 165 -19.92 -1.03 9.69
C ILE A 165 -21.21 -1.30 10.46
N SER A 166 -21.31 -2.49 11.07
CA SER A 166 -22.42 -2.81 11.97
C SER A 166 -22.45 -1.86 13.17
N PRO A 167 -23.62 -1.55 13.75
CA PRO A 167 -23.74 -0.64 14.90
C PRO A 167 -22.92 -1.10 16.12
N GLU A 168 -22.73 -2.41 16.30
CA GLU A 168 -21.89 -2.97 17.38
C GLU A 168 -20.42 -2.60 17.22
N LEU A 169 -19.92 -2.65 15.99
CA LEU A 169 -18.55 -2.24 15.64
C LEU A 169 -18.40 -0.72 15.74
N GLU A 170 -19.38 0.04 15.26
CA GLU A 170 -19.40 1.51 15.37
C GLU A 170 -19.35 1.98 16.84
N ALA A 171 -20.09 1.33 17.75
CA ALA A 171 -20.05 1.64 19.18
C ALA A 171 -18.69 1.35 19.84
N ALA A 172 -17.90 0.42 19.29
CA ALA A 172 -16.57 0.07 19.80
C ALA A 172 -15.47 0.97 19.23
N ILE A 173 -15.39 1.09 17.90
CA ILE A 173 -14.29 1.78 17.21
C ILE A 173 -14.66 3.17 16.66
N GLY A 174 -15.91 3.61 16.77
CA GLY A 174 -16.41 4.87 16.17
C GLY A 174 -15.60 6.11 16.58
N GLN A 175 -15.14 6.16 17.83
CA GLN A 175 -14.28 7.26 18.32
C GLN A 175 -12.90 7.29 17.62
N TYR A 176 -12.42 6.14 17.13
CA TYR A 176 -11.10 5.94 16.54
C TYR A 176 -11.13 5.79 15.01
N ILE A 177 -12.24 6.06 14.34
CA ILE A 177 -12.32 5.96 12.87
C ILE A 177 -12.85 7.24 12.22
N GLY A 178 -13.46 8.13 13.00
CA GLY A 178 -13.93 9.44 12.57
C GLY A 178 -15.35 9.42 11.96
N PRO A 179 -15.92 10.60 11.66
CA PRO A 179 -17.33 10.76 11.29
C PRO A 179 -17.58 10.55 9.77
N ALA A 180 -17.33 9.36 9.25
CA ALA A 180 -17.62 9.01 7.87
C ALA A 180 -18.78 7.99 7.78
N LYS A 181 -19.52 7.99 6.67
CA LYS A 181 -20.60 7.02 6.44
C LYS A 181 -20.11 5.65 5.96
N ALA A 182 -18.90 5.60 5.41
CA ALA A 182 -18.29 4.37 4.89
C ALA A 182 -16.76 4.41 4.98
N TYR A 183 -16.17 3.26 5.28
CA TYR A 183 -14.78 3.11 5.67
C TYR A 183 -14.07 2.03 4.84
N THR A 184 -12.77 2.17 4.59
CA THR A 184 -12.00 1.10 3.95
C THR A 184 -11.66 0.01 4.96
N LYS A 185 -11.36 -1.21 4.48
CA LYS A 185 -10.86 -2.29 5.35
C LYS A 185 -9.62 -1.87 6.13
N GLN A 186 -8.74 -1.06 5.53
CA GLN A 186 -7.53 -0.56 6.18
C GLN A 186 -7.87 0.39 7.34
N ASP A 187 -8.78 1.33 7.13
CA ASP A 187 -9.23 2.28 8.18
C ASP A 187 -9.80 1.54 9.39
N ILE A 188 -10.64 0.52 9.13
CA ILE A 188 -11.30 -0.28 10.18
C ILE A 188 -10.27 -1.07 10.98
N VAL A 189 -9.29 -1.69 10.32
CA VAL A 189 -8.23 -2.44 10.98
C VAL A 189 -7.32 -1.51 11.79
N LEU A 190 -7.01 -0.33 11.28
CA LEU A 190 -6.20 0.67 11.99
C LEU A 190 -6.92 1.18 13.24
N ALA A 191 -8.20 1.52 13.13
CA ALA A 191 -9.03 1.93 14.25
C ALA A 191 -9.13 0.83 15.32
N MET A 192 -9.28 -0.44 14.89
CA MET A 192 -9.27 -1.59 15.79
C MET A 192 -7.90 -1.76 16.48
N TRP A 193 -6.80 -1.53 15.77
CA TRP A 193 -5.46 -1.56 16.34
C TRP A 193 -5.25 -0.48 17.41
N GLU A 194 -5.69 0.75 17.13
CA GLU A 194 -5.65 1.85 18.10
C GLU A 194 -6.47 1.53 19.36
N TYR A 195 -7.66 0.94 19.18
CA TYR A 195 -8.51 0.47 20.28
C TYR A 195 -7.77 -0.53 21.18
N ILE A 196 -7.15 -1.56 20.58
CA ILE A 196 -6.42 -2.62 21.28
C ILE A 196 -5.22 -2.05 22.03
N LYS A 197 -4.47 -1.16 21.39
CA LYS A 197 -3.26 -0.56 21.96
C LYS A 197 -3.59 0.36 23.14
N LEU A 198 -4.57 1.23 23.01
CA LEU A 198 -4.94 2.19 24.07
C LEU A 198 -5.50 1.50 25.32
N ARG A 199 -6.10 0.32 25.16
CA ARG A 199 -6.66 -0.47 26.27
C ARG A 199 -5.72 -1.56 26.78
N ASN A 200 -4.49 -1.64 26.26
CA ASN A 200 -3.49 -2.66 26.59
C ASN A 200 -4.08 -4.08 26.56
N LEU A 201 -4.81 -4.41 25.49
CA LEU A 201 -5.50 -5.70 25.35
C LEU A 201 -4.60 -6.82 24.79
N ILE A 202 -3.32 -6.54 24.57
CA ILE A 202 -2.33 -7.51 24.12
C ILE A 202 -1.86 -8.30 25.34
N LYS A 203 -1.85 -9.63 25.25
CA LYS A 203 -1.38 -10.48 26.34
C LYS A 203 0.12 -10.30 26.56
N GLU A 204 0.54 -10.11 27.81
CA GLU A 204 1.95 -9.91 28.17
C GLU A 204 2.84 -11.12 27.85
N ASP A 205 2.32 -12.34 28.07
CA ASP A 205 3.07 -13.58 27.79
C ASP A 205 3.18 -13.93 26.30
N ASP A 206 2.21 -13.48 25.49
CA ASP A 206 2.14 -13.77 24.06
C ASP A 206 1.57 -12.58 23.29
N CYS A 207 2.46 -11.77 22.72
CA CYS A 207 2.12 -10.57 21.95
C CYS A 207 1.27 -10.85 20.70
N ARG A 208 1.03 -12.12 20.33
CA ARG A 208 0.18 -12.51 19.20
C ARG A 208 -1.29 -12.63 19.58
N VAL A 209 -1.61 -12.71 20.87
CA VAL A 209 -2.97 -12.95 21.37
C VAL A 209 -3.54 -11.66 21.97
N VAL A 210 -4.78 -11.36 21.57
CA VAL A 210 -5.56 -10.24 22.09
C VAL A 210 -6.65 -10.76 23.01
N ILE A 211 -6.72 -10.21 24.22
CA ILE A 211 -7.76 -10.49 25.21
C ILE A 211 -8.91 -9.51 24.97
N CYS A 212 -10.09 -10.02 24.66
CA CYS A 212 -11.25 -9.19 24.39
C CYS A 212 -11.79 -8.57 25.69
N ASP A 213 -11.99 -7.25 25.69
CA ASP A 213 -12.74 -6.59 26.74
C ASP A 213 -14.25 -6.81 26.58
N LYS A 214 -15.05 -6.30 27.53
CA LYS A 214 -16.51 -6.49 27.52
C LYS A 214 -17.18 -6.09 26.19
N ARG A 215 -16.70 -5.04 25.52
CA ARG A 215 -17.27 -4.58 24.23
C ARG A 215 -16.84 -5.49 23.08
N MET A 216 -15.56 -5.87 23.03
CA MET A 216 -15.06 -6.83 22.04
C MET A 216 -15.71 -8.20 22.19
N VAL A 217 -15.96 -8.67 23.42
CA VAL A 217 -16.68 -9.93 23.67
C VAL A 217 -18.12 -9.85 23.15
N GLN A 218 -18.81 -8.72 23.33
CA GLN A 218 -20.16 -8.53 22.80
C GLN A 218 -20.19 -8.54 21.26
N MET A 219 -19.19 -7.94 20.62
CA MET A 219 -19.08 -7.88 19.17
C MET A 219 -18.62 -9.22 18.57
N LEU A 220 -17.43 -9.70 18.97
CA LEU A 220 -16.75 -10.85 18.38
C LEU A 220 -17.21 -12.20 18.95
N LYS A 221 -17.95 -12.20 20.06
CA LYS A 221 -18.40 -13.40 20.79
C LYS A 221 -17.26 -14.34 21.21
N CYS A 222 -16.06 -13.78 21.41
CA CYS A 222 -14.85 -14.49 21.78
C CYS A 222 -14.17 -13.81 22.98
N VAL A 223 -13.55 -14.59 23.86
CA VAL A 223 -12.83 -14.07 25.04
C VAL A 223 -11.38 -13.71 24.71
N SER A 224 -10.73 -14.49 23.85
CA SER A 224 -9.37 -14.23 23.37
C SER A 224 -9.21 -14.75 21.95
N LEU A 225 -8.46 -14.04 21.12
CA LEU A 225 -8.14 -14.50 19.77
C LEU A 225 -6.76 -14.02 19.30
N PRO A 226 -6.12 -14.74 18.37
CA PRO A 226 -4.92 -14.25 17.70
C PRO A 226 -5.20 -12.98 16.90
N PHE A 227 -4.21 -12.09 16.80
CA PHE A 227 -4.32 -10.83 16.04
C PHE A 227 -4.69 -11.08 14.57
N THR A 228 -4.17 -12.13 13.96
CA THR A 228 -4.47 -12.52 12.57
C THR A 228 -5.94 -12.88 12.35
N SER A 229 -6.61 -13.39 13.38
CA SER A 229 -8.03 -13.76 13.33
C SER A 229 -8.96 -12.55 13.43
N ILE A 230 -8.48 -11.41 13.90
CA ILE A 230 -9.30 -10.18 14.06
C ILE A 230 -9.82 -9.72 12.70
N ILE A 231 -9.00 -9.75 11.65
CA ILE A 231 -9.42 -9.36 10.29
C ILE A 231 -10.58 -10.24 9.80
N VAL A 232 -10.54 -11.54 10.10
CA VAL A 232 -11.60 -12.48 9.71
C VAL A 232 -12.87 -12.23 10.50
N ALA A 233 -12.74 -11.97 11.80
CA ALA A 233 -13.89 -11.72 12.65
C ALA A 233 -14.56 -10.37 12.32
N LEU A 234 -13.77 -9.33 11.99
CA LEU A 234 -14.28 -8.04 11.55
C LEU A 234 -15.10 -8.15 10.26
N LYS A 235 -14.78 -9.05 9.33
CA LYS A 235 -15.54 -9.22 8.07
C LYS A 235 -17.04 -9.45 8.28
N GLN A 236 -17.44 -10.09 9.39
CA GLN A 236 -18.86 -10.32 9.70
C GLN A 236 -19.62 -9.04 10.04
N HIS A 237 -18.89 -7.99 10.41
CA HIS A 237 -19.41 -6.67 10.75
C HIS A 237 -19.25 -5.65 9.61
N LEU A 238 -18.74 -6.08 8.45
CA LEU A 238 -18.56 -5.25 7.26
C LEU A 238 -19.65 -5.57 6.24
N THR A 239 -20.54 -4.62 6.02
CA THR A 239 -21.54 -4.70 4.96
C THR A 239 -21.10 -3.86 3.76
N PRO A 240 -21.22 -4.37 2.52
CA PRO A 240 -21.05 -3.55 1.34
C PRO A 240 -22.00 -2.34 1.38
N ILE A 241 -21.60 -1.24 0.78
CA ILE A 241 -22.45 -0.06 0.66
C ILE A 241 -23.75 -0.43 -0.07
N SER A 242 -24.87 0.08 0.43
CA SER A 242 -26.19 -0.15 -0.15
C SER A 242 -26.24 0.32 -1.61
N THR A 243 -26.95 -0.43 -2.44
CA THR A 243 -27.28 -0.01 -3.80
C THR A 243 -28.22 1.19 -3.79
N ILE A 244 -28.15 2.00 -4.83
CA ILE A 244 -29.17 3.01 -5.13
C ILE A 244 -30.25 2.32 -5.96
N ASP A 245 -31.46 2.27 -5.43
CA ASP A 245 -32.59 1.62 -6.07
C ASP A 245 -33.44 2.68 -6.80
N LEU A 246 -33.65 2.49 -8.10
CA LEU A 246 -34.49 3.33 -8.96
C LEU A 246 -35.63 2.49 -9.52
N GLU A 247 -36.83 3.05 -9.60
CA GLU A 247 -37.99 2.40 -10.19
C GLU A 247 -38.41 3.15 -11.46
N TYR A 248 -38.50 2.44 -12.58
CA TYR A 248 -38.86 2.99 -13.89
C TYR A 248 -40.01 2.18 -14.49
N THR A 249 -41.04 2.84 -15.03
CA THR A 249 -42.19 2.14 -15.63
C THR A 249 -42.07 2.15 -17.15
N LEU A 250 -42.02 0.97 -17.77
CA LEU A 250 -42.03 0.81 -19.22
C LEU A 250 -43.46 0.90 -19.74
N ASN A 251 -43.74 1.89 -20.58
CA ASN A 251 -45.04 2.12 -21.19
C ASN A 251 -45.00 1.73 -22.67
N LEU A 252 -45.32 0.47 -22.99
CA LEU A 252 -45.18 -0.11 -24.34
C LEU A 252 -46.44 0.01 -25.22
N THR A 253 -47.25 1.05 -25.01
CA THR A 253 -48.54 1.21 -25.70
C THR A 253 -48.35 1.68 -27.14
N ALA A 254 -49.06 1.06 -28.09
CA ALA A 254 -48.93 1.25 -29.54
C ALA A 254 -49.31 2.64 -30.11
N ALA A 255 -49.50 3.66 -29.27
CA ALA A 255 -50.17 4.92 -29.66
C ALA A 255 -49.25 6.15 -29.79
N CYS A 256 -47.93 6.04 -29.58
CA CYS A 256 -47.03 7.19 -29.63
C CYS A 256 -45.99 7.07 -30.74
N GLU A 257 -46.15 7.89 -31.79
CA GLU A 257 -45.24 8.08 -32.92
C GLU A 257 -43.91 8.80 -32.54
N SER A 258 -43.61 8.96 -31.26
CA SER A 258 -42.35 9.56 -30.82
C SER A 258 -41.31 8.48 -30.56
N GLU A 259 -40.15 8.58 -31.23
CA GLU A 259 -39.02 7.66 -31.07
C GLU A 259 -38.52 7.53 -29.62
N LEU A 260 -38.89 8.48 -28.74
CA LEU A 260 -38.61 8.50 -27.29
C LEU A 260 -39.93 8.61 -26.53
N LEU A 261 -40.34 7.53 -25.84
CA LEU A 261 -41.67 7.42 -25.23
C LEU A 261 -41.75 8.14 -23.87
N GLU A 262 -40.71 8.02 -23.04
CA GLU A 262 -40.68 8.66 -21.73
C GLU A 262 -39.25 8.76 -21.20
N GLU A 263 -38.82 9.97 -20.83
CA GLU A 263 -37.52 10.22 -20.20
C GLU A 263 -37.69 10.54 -18.72
N GLN A 264 -36.94 9.84 -17.86
CA GLN A 264 -36.89 10.11 -16.43
C GLN A 264 -35.46 10.42 -16.00
N PHE A 265 -35.33 11.39 -15.10
CA PHE A 265 -34.05 11.84 -14.57
C PHE A 265 -33.97 11.53 -13.07
N PHE A 266 -32.93 10.81 -12.68
CA PHE A 266 -32.67 10.46 -11.28
C PHE A 266 -31.37 11.12 -10.83
N ASP A 267 -31.43 11.98 -9.82
CA ASP A 267 -30.24 12.60 -9.24
C ASP A 267 -29.63 11.66 -8.18
N VAL A 268 -28.41 11.22 -8.43
CA VAL A 268 -27.69 10.21 -7.66
C VAL A 268 -26.38 10.79 -7.13
N SER A 269 -26.14 10.65 -5.83
CA SER A 269 -24.87 11.05 -5.22
C SER A 269 -23.81 9.97 -5.46
N VAL A 270 -22.79 10.30 -6.25
CA VAL A 270 -21.67 9.41 -6.58
C VAL A 270 -20.37 9.97 -6.00
N ALA A 271 -19.40 9.07 -5.76
CA ALA A 271 -18.07 9.49 -5.37
C ALA A 271 -17.44 10.29 -6.53
N ALA A 272 -17.07 11.54 -6.28
CA ALA A 272 -16.25 12.30 -7.20
C ALA A 272 -14.82 11.76 -7.11
N THR A 273 -14.19 11.49 -8.25
CA THR A 273 -12.74 11.39 -8.29
C THR A 273 -12.18 12.76 -7.94
N SER A 274 -11.66 12.94 -6.73
CA SER A 274 -11.07 14.22 -6.36
C SER A 274 -9.85 14.47 -7.24
N GLU A 275 -9.78 15.64 -7.88
CA GLU A 275 -8.59 16.06 -8.66
C GLU A 275 -7.31 16.03 -7.81
N LEU A 276 -7.46 16.16 -6.48
CA LEU A 276 -6.39 15.99 -5.50
C LEU A 276 -5.86 14.56 -5.46
N ASP A 277 -6.71 13.54 -5.49
CA ASP A 277 -6.29 12.12 -5.47
C ASP A 277 -5.56 11.75 -6.76
N ARG A 278 -6.05 12.26 -7.91
CA ARG A 278 -5.38 12.09 -9.20
C ARG A 278 -4.01 12.78 -9.21
N THR A 279 -3.94 13.99 -8.68
CA THR A 279 -2.69 14.75 -8.56
C THR A 279 -1.71 14.05 -7.62
N ARG A 280 -2.18 13.55 -6.49
CA ARG A 280 -1.41 12.78 -5.51
C ARG A 280 -0.82 11.52 -6.13
N ALA A 281 -1.63 10.72 -6.82
CA ALA A 281 -1.16 9.52 -7.51
C ALA A 281 -0.09 9.84 -8.57
N ARG A 282 -0.29 10.91 -9.35
CA ARG A 282 0.70 11.39 -10.33
C ARG A 282 2.01 11.80 -9.66
N VAL A 283 1.96 12.59 -8.59
CA VAL A 283 3.15 13.06 -7.86
C VAL A 283 3.90 11.90 -7.24
N LEU A 284 3.20 10.93 -6.62
CA LEU A 284 3.84 9.74 -6.05
C LEU A 284 4.58 8.93 -7.12
N LYS A 285 3.97 8.76 -8.30
CA LYS A 285 4.60 8.08 -9.43
C LYS A 285 5.87 8.81 -9.89
N GLN A 286 5.80 10.15 -10.01
CA GLN A 286 6.95 10.96 -10.38
C GLN A 286 8.09 10.88 -9.34
N ILE A 287 7.76 10.84 -8.04
CA ILE A 287 8.76 10.67 -6.98
C ILE A 287 9.44 9.31 -7.10
N GLU A 288 8.68 8.24 -7.36
CA GLU A 288 9.22 6.89 -7.52
C GLU A 288 10.12 6.77 -8.75
N GLU A 289 9.69 7.31 -9.89
CA GLU A 289 10.50 7.37 -11.12
C GLU A 289 11.82 8.13 -10.87
N LEU A 290 11.76 9.31 -10.25
CA LEU A 290 12.96 10.10 -9.91
C LEU A 290 13.89 9.38 -8.93
N GLN A 291 13.35 8.68 -7.94
CA GLN A 291 14.15 7.89 -6.99
C GLN A 291 14.89 6.77 -7.71
N GLN A 292 14.23 6.07 -8.63
CA GLN A 292 14.83 5.00 -9.41
C GLN A 292 15.95 5.51 -10.34
N ASP A 293 15.73 6.66 -10.98
CA ASP A 293 16.73 7.28 -11.85
C ASP A 293 17.99 7.71 -11.08
N GLN A 294 17.82 8.24 -9.86
CA GLN A 294 18.91 8.73 -9.02
C GLN A 294 19.64 7.62 -8.23
N GLU A 295 19.06 6.43 -8.10
CA GLU A 295 19.59 5.36 -7.26
C GLU A 295 21.02 4.95 -7.65
N LYS A 296 21.29 4.83 -8.95
CA LYS A 296 22.62 4.44 -9.46
C LYS A 296 23.67 5.50 -9.20
N GLU A 297 23.31 6.77 -9.36
CA GLU A 297 24.22 7.90 -9.12
C GLU A 297 24.55 8.02 -7.63
N ILE A 298 23.55 7.88 -6.75
CA ILE A 298 23.75 7.87 -5.29
C ILE A 298 24.63 6.69 -4.87
N ALA A 299 24.44 5.50 -5.46
CA ALA A 299 25.27 4.34 -5.18
C ALA A 299 26.75 4.58 -5.54
N LEU A 300 27.01 5.16 -6.72
CA LEU A 300 28.36 5.52 -7.16
C LEU A 300 29.02 6.55 -6.23
N LEU A 301 28.27 7.59 -5.85
CA LEU A 301 28.79 8.63 -4.94
C LEU A 301 29.13 8.06 -3.57
N LYS A 302 28.35 7.10 -3.06
CA LYS A 302 28.66 6.40 -1.80
C LYS A 302 29.91 5.54 -1.89
N GLU A 303 30.13 4.86 -3.01
CA GLU A 303 31.35 4.09 -3.25
C GLU A 303 32.59 5.01 -3.26
N GLN A 304 32.48 6.15 -3.94
CA GLN A 304 33.53 7.17 -3.96
C GLN A 304 33.79 7.77 -2.57
N GLU A 305 32.74 8.03 -1.78
CA GLU A 305 32.85 8.51 -0.40
C GLU A 305 33.60 7.52 0.48
N LEU A 306 33.27 6.22 0.39
CA LEU A 306 33.95 5.16 1.14
C LEU A 306 35.43 5.05 0.78
N ASP A 307 35.77 5.07 -0.50
CA ASP A 307 37.16 5.04 -0.97
C ASP A 307 37.97 6.25 -0.47
N ILE A 308 37.38 7.45 -0.46
CA ILE A 308 38.03 8.64 0.11
C ILE A 308 38.22 8.49 1.63
N LEU A 309 37.23 7.96 2.36
CA LEU A 309 37.32 7.72 3.80
C LEU A 309 38.41 6.70 4.14
N GLU A 310 38.53 5.61 3.39
CA GLU A 310 39.57 4.61 3.57
C GLU A 310 40.96 5.21 3.35
N ARG A 311 41.13 5.99 2.28
CA ARG A 311 42.38 6.71 2.00
C ARG A 311 42.71 7.71 3.11
N LEU A 312 41.73 8.45 3.61
CA LEU A 312 41.91 9.37 4.73
C LEU A 312 42.35 8.63 6.00
N GLN A 313 41.72 7.51 6.33
CA GLN A 313 42.11 6.68 7.48
C GLN A 313 43.54 6.15 7.33
N MET A 314 43.92 5.68 6.14
CA MET A 314 45.28 5.25 5.84
C MET A 314 46.30 6.37 6.10
N TYR A 315 46.04 7.58 5.59
CA TYR A 315 46.94 8.72 5.81
C TYR A 315 46.99 9.17 7.27
N THR A 316 45.88 9.14 7.99
CA THR A 316 45.84 9.45 9.43
C THR A 316 46.67 8.45 10.22
N ARG A 317 46.53 7.15 9.97
CA ARG A 317 47.36 6.10 10.59
C ARG A 317 48.84 6.29 10.28
N LYS A 318 49.18 6.58 9.02
CA LYS A 318 50.57 6.84 8.60
C LYS A 318 51.16 8.06 9.29
N LYS A 319 50.39 9.15 9.41
CA LYS A 319 50.80 10.37 10.12
C LYS A 319 51.06 10.04 11.59
N GLU A 320 50.11 9.39 12.27
CA GLU A 320 50.23 8.99 13.67
C GLU A 320 51.48 8.12 13.90
N TRP A 321 51.69 7.12 13.04
CA TRP A 321 52.87 6.25 13.08
C TRP A 321 54.17 7.06 12.96
N MET A 322 54.26 7.97 11.99
CA MET A 322 55.44 8.82 11.79
C MET A 322 55.65 9.79 12.95
N THR A 323 54.57 10.30 13.55
CA THR A 323 54.62 11.18 14.72
C THR A 323 55.10 10.45 15.96
N GLN A 324 54.60 9.24 16.24
CA GLN A 324 55.04 8.42 17.36
C GLN A 324 56.52 8.04 17.23
N PHE A 325 56.95 7.62 16.03
CA PHE A 325 58.36 7.35 15.74
C PHE A 325 59.26 8.57 15.94
N ALA A 326 58.80 9.77 15.53
CA ALA A 326 59.57 11.00 15.70
C ALA A 326 59.69 11.45 17.16
N GLN A 327 58.71 11.11 18.02
CA GLN A 327 58.72 11.46 19.44
C GLN A 327 59.65 10.56 20.27
N ASP A 328 59.62 9.24 20.05
CA ASP A 328 60.53 8.29 20.70
C ASP A 328 60.91 7.14 19.74
N PRO A 329 61.97 7.29 18.93
CA PRO A 329 62.33 6.30 17.93
C PRO A 329 62.83 5.00 18.55
N CYS A 330 63.46 5.05 19.73
CA CYS A 330 64.04 3.86 20.37
C CYS A 330 62.96 3.03 21.06
N GLY A 331 62.09 3.64 21.86
CA GLY A 331 60.98 2.93 22.49
C GLY A 331 59.97 2.42 21.46
N PHE A 332 59.62 3.24 20.47
CA PHE A 332 58.70 2.86 19.41
C PHE A 332 59.19 1.63 18.63
N MET A 333 60.48 1.54 18.28
CA MET A 333 61.01 0.38 17.55
C MET A 333 61.02 -0.91 18.39
N VAL A 334 61.12 -0.80 19.72
CA VAL A 334 60.96 -1.96 20.62
C VAL A 334 59.51 -2.44 20.60
N ASP A 335 58.56 -1.51 20.66
CA ASP A 335 57.12 -1.82 20.59
C ASP A 335 56.72 -2.38 19.23
N VAL A 336 57.24 -1.82 18.13
CA VAL A 336 57.05 -2.36 16.78
C VAL A 336 57.61 -3.77 16.67
N LYS A 337 58.82 -4.03 17.19
CA LYS A 337 59.39 -5.39 17.20
C LYS A 337 58.49 -6.36 17.98
N LYS A 338 57.96 -5.93 19.13
CA LYS A 338 57.04 -6.73 19.93
C LYS A 338 55.73 -7.00 19.18
N SER A 339 55.17 -5.99 18.49
CA SER A 339 53.99 -6.15 17.63
C SER A 339 54.24 -7.13 16.49
N GLN A 340 55.36 -6.99 15.77
CA GLN A 340 55.70 -7.89 14.65
C GLN A 340 55.90 -9.33 15.10
N LEU A 341 56.52 -9.56 16.26
CA LEU A 341 56.65 -10.91 16.83
C LEU A 341 55.29 -11.51 17.22
N ALA A 342 54.39 -10.69 17.75
CA ALA A 342 53.02 -11.13 18.05
C ALA A 342 52.23 -11.42 16.77
N ASP A 343 52.35 -10.57 15.74
CA ASP A 343 51.70 -10.77 14.44
C ASP A 343 52.23 -12.03 13.73
N GLU A 344 53.54 -12.30 13.82
CA GLU A 344 54.16 -13.54 13.32
C GLU A 344 53.63 -14.77 14.07
N GLU A 345 53.48 -14.70 15.39
CA GLU A 345 52.89 -15.78 16.19
C GLU A 345 51.44 -16.06 15.80
N ILE A 346 50.66 -15.02 15.49
CA ILE A 346 49.28 -15.16 14.99
C ILE A 346 49.25 -15.83 13.61
N LEU A 347 50.09 -15.40 12.67
CA LEU A 347 50.18 -16.01 11.34
C LEU A 347 50.62 -17.48 11.40
N ILE A 348 51.56 -17.80 12.29
CA ILE A 348 52.00 -19.17 12.55
C ILE A 348 50.84 -19.99 13.14
N ALA A 349 50.08 -19.43 14.08
CA ALA A 349 48.91 -20.10 14.66
C ALA A 349 47.80 -20.35 13.61
N GLU A 350 47.51 -19.40 12.72
CA GLU A 350 46.56 -19.58 11.61
C GLU A 350 47.03 -20.66 10.63
N THR A 351 48.33 -20.67 10.30
CA THR A 351 48.91 -21.72 9.44
C THR A 351 48.86 -23.10 10.10
N GLN A 352 49.03 -23.18 11.42
CA GLN A 352 48.88 -24.41 12.19
C GLN A 352 47.43 -24.87 12.31
N LEU A 353 46.46 -23.95 12.29
CA LEU A 353 45.04 -24.28 12.20
C LEU A 353 44.68 -24.84 10.81
N ASP A 354 45.28 -24.32 9.74
CA ASP A 354 45.15 -24.92 8.39
C ASP A 354 45.85 -26.29 8.30
N GLU A 355 47.01 -26.47 8.96
CA GLU A 355 47.69 -27.77 9.11
C GLU A 355 46.96 -28.76 10.04
N CYS A 356 45.99 -28.32 10.88
CA CYS A 356 45.15 -29.23 11.67
C CYS A 356 44.26 -30.14 10.80
N SER A 357 44.23 -29.93 9.47
CA SER A 357 43.69 -30.89 8.51
C SER A 357 44.54 -32.18 8.41
N ILE A 358 45.75 -32.21 8.97
CA ILE A 358 46.61 -33.39 9.10
C ILE A 358 46.70 -33.78 10.59
N PRO A 359 45.98 -34.83 11.04
CA PRO A 359 45.95 -35.21 12.46
C PRO A 359 47.34 -35.63 12.95
N ARG A 360 47.93 -34.87 13.88
CA ARG A 360 49.16 -35.28 14.57
C ARG A 360 48.78 -36.01 15.87
N PRO A 361 49.35 -37.21 16.16
CA PRO A 361 48.97 -38.01 17.34
C PRO A 361 49.10 -37.25 18.68
N GLN A 362 50.05 -36.32 18.75
CA GLN A 362 50.35 -35.52 19.93
C GLN A 362 49.26 -34.50 20.30
N GLN A 363 48.39 -34.12 19.36
CA GLN A 363 47.27 -33.21 19.60
C GLN A 363 46.18 -33.88 20.46
N PHE A 364 46.00 -35.20 20.34
CA PHE A 364 45.01 -35.98 21.08
C PHE A 364 45.44 -36.33 22.52
N THR A 365 46.69 -36.03 22.89
CA THR A 365 47.21 -36.20 24.26
C THR A 365 47.09 -34.95 25.13
N GLN A 366 46.58 -33.85 24.58
CA GLN A 366 46.45 -32.59 25.32
C GLN A 366 45.33 -32.65 26.36
N PRO A 367 45.45 -31.93 27.50
CA PRO A 367 44.48 -32.00 28.60
C PRO A 367 43.07 -31.54 28.21
N TRP A 368 42.95 -30.57 27.29
CA TRP A 368 41.67 -30.09 26.76
C TRP A 368 40.89 -31.16 25.99
N VAL A 369 41.54 -32.21 25.49
CA VAL A 369 40.88 -33.29 24.74
C VAL A 369 39.89 -34.04 25.62
N ARG A 370 40.22 -34.24 26.91
CA ARG A 370 39.32 -34.91 27.85
C ARG A 370 38.08 -34.08 28.17
N GLU A 371 38.27 -32.76 28.28
CA GLU A 371 37.18 -31.81 28.51
C GLU A 371 36.26 -31.73 27.30
N VAL A 372 36.82 -31.59 26.10
CA VAL A 372 36.05 -31.56 24.84
C VAL A 372 35.32 -32.88 24.61
N ILE A 373 35.93 -34.04 24.84
CA ILE A 373 35.24 -35.33 24.76
C ILE A 373 34.12 -35.43 25.80
N GLY A 374 34.35 -34.94 27.02
CA GLY A 374 33.33 -34.87 28.07
C GLY A 374 32.14 -34.01 27.66
N ASP A 375 32.38 -32.84 27.09
CA ASP A 375 31.35 -31.92 26.61
C ASP A 375 30.62 -32.46 25.37
N LEU A 376 31.31 -33.16 24.48
CA LEU A 376 30.71 -33.77 23.29
C LEU A 376 29.82 -34.97 23.64
N LEU A 377 30.19 -35.73 24.69
CA LEU A 377 29.40 -36.85 25.20
C LEU A 377 28.21 -36.41 26.07
N THR A 378 28.30 -35.22 26.68
CA THR A 378 27.23 -34.66 27.54
C THR A 378 26.30 -33.73 26.77
N SER A 379 26.73 -33.14 25.66
CA SER A 379 25.86 -32.39 24.76
C SER A 379 24.94 -33.33 23.99
N ARG A 380 23.62 -33.20 24.22
CA ARG A 380 22.61 -33.87 23.39
C ARG A 380 22.66 -33.27 21.97
N PRO A 381 22.54 -34.07 20.90
CA PRO A 381 22.45 -33.53 19.56
C PRO A 381 21.24 -32.59 19.47
N ALA A 382 21.48 -31.34 19.10
CA ALA A 382 20.42 -30.39 18.78
C ALA A 382 19.58 -30.98 17.64
N LYS A 383 18.28 -31.11 17.90
CA LYS A 383 17.30 -31.66 16.95
C LYS A 383 16.79 -30.59 16.01
#